data_AF-A0A7V2M9C1-F1
#
_entry.id   AF-A0A7V2M9C1-F1
#
_cell.length_a   1.000
_cell.length_b   1.000
_cell.length_c   1.000
_cell.angle_alpha   90.00
_cell.angle_beta   90.00
_cell.angle_gamma   90.00
#
_symmetry.space_group_name_H-M   'P 1'
#
loop_
_entity.id
_entity.type
_entity.pdbx_description
1 polymer ?
#
loop_
_entity_poly.entity_id
_entity_poly.type
_entity_poly.pdbx_seq_one_letter_code
_entity_poly.pdbx_strand_id
1 'polypeptide(L)'
;MTSREYPIKTARRTGLLTVTEHADRIVLRLTFDRYGTLGDEAEIARQLAPLLAPFDRDPRPLDFESPDTGQRAAIDFDEAGRPVAVVTSEPLQ
;
A
#
# COMPACT_ATOMS: atom_id res chain seq x y z
N MET A 1 8.10 -15.59 4.29
CA MET A 1 6.99 -14.63 4.20
C MET A 1 6.78 -14.09 5.59
N THR A 2 6.93 -12.78 5.76
CA THR A 2 6.76 -12.10 7.06
C THR A 2 5.68 -11.06 6.90
N SER A 3 4.63 -11.12 7.71
CA SER A 3 3.54 -10.14 7.71
C SER A 3 3.62 -9.26 8.95
N ARG A 4 3.48 -7.95 8.76
CA ARG A 4 3.42 -6.94 9.81
C ARG A 4 2.19 -6.08 9.63
N GLU A 5 1.52 -5.78 10.73
CA GLU A 5 0.29 -5.01 10.72
C GLU A 5 0.53 -3.69 11.44
N TYR A 6 0.18 -2.59 10.77
CA TYR A 6 0.36 -1.24 11.25
C TYR A 6 -1.01 -0.57 11.34
N PRO A 7 -1.51 -0.28 12.55
CA PRO A 7 -2.76 0.44 12.69
C PRO A 7 -2.60 1.86 12.15
N ILE A 8 -3.45 2.25 11.21
CA ILE A 8 -3.53 3.59 10.65
C ILE A 8 -4.71 4.29 11.31
N LYS A 9 -4.50 5.43 11.94
CA LYS A 9 -5.59 6.22 12.51
C LYS A 9 -5.57 7.61 11.91
N THR A 10 -6.67 7.99 11.28
CA THR A 10 -6.93 9.36 10.85
C THR A 10 -7.96 9.99 11.78
N ALA A 11 -8.17 11.29 11.66
CA ALA A 11 -9.17 12.02 12.41
C ALA A 11 -10.60 11.46 12.24
N ARG A 12 -10.88 10.81 11.10
CA ARG A 12 -12.23 10.34 10.75
C ARG A 12 -12.39 8.82 10.68
N ARG A 13 -11.29 8.07 10.56
CA ARG A 13 -11.33 6.62 10.33
C ARG A 13 -10.15 5.90 10.97
N THR A 14 -10.40 4.65 11.31
CA THR A 14 -9.36 3.69 11.67
C THR A 14 -9.18 2.75 10.50
N GLY A 15 -7.94 2.44 10.18
CA GLY A 15 -7.55 1.48 9.17
C GLY A 15 -6.38 0.63 9.65
N LEU A 16 -6.02 -0.35 8.84
CA LEU A 16 -4.94 -1.27 9.08
C LEU A 16 -4.14 -1.41 7.79
N LEU A 17 -2.85 -1.09 7.85
CA LEU A 17 -1.90 -1.41 6.80
C LEU A 17 -1.25 -2.76 7.15
N THR A 18 -1.55 -3.79 6.38
CA THR A 18 -0.81 -5.04 6.43
C THR A 18 0.32 -4.98 5.40
N VAL A 19 1.56 -5.08 5.85
CA VAL A 19 2.74 -5.20 5.00
C VAL A 19 3.20 -6.64 5.01
N THR A 20 3.26 -7.26 3.85
CA THR A 20 3.63 -8.66 3.68
C THR A 20 4.87 -8.74 2.81
N GLU A 21 5.99 -9.13 3.41
CA GLU A 21 7.26 -9.28 2.72
C GLU A 21 7.40 -10.69 2.16
N HIS A 22 7.46 -10.77 0.84
CA HIS A 22 7.87 -11.95 0.09
C HIS A 22 9.36 -11.83 -0.27
N ALA A 23 9.96 -12.94 -0.72
CA ALA A 23 11.36 -12.96 -1.15
C ALA A 23 11.56 -12.11 -2.41
N ASP A 24 10.53 -12.10 -3.27
CA ASP A 24 10.50 -11.49 -4.60
C ASP A 24 9.76 -10.13 -4.66
N ARG A 25 8.90 -9.81 -3.68
CA ARG A 25 8.05 -8.60 -3.68
C ARG A 25 7.58 -8.21 -2.28
N ILE A 26 7.01 -7.01 -2.15
CA ILE A 26 6.37 -6.55 -0.91
C ILE A 26 4.92 -6.21 -1.22
N VAL A 27 3.98 -6.86 -0.53
CA VAL A 27 2.54 -6.62 -0.70
C VAL A 27 2.02 -5.74 0.44
N LEU A 28 1.39 -4.63 0.08
CA LEU A 28 0.82 -3.64 0.96
C LEU A 28 -0.70 -3.72 0.85
N ARG A 29 -1.39 -4.05 1.94
CA ARG A 29 -2.85 -4.13 1.97
C ARG A 29 -3.38 -3.12 2.97
N LEU A 30 -4.15 -2.16 2.48
CA LEU A 30 -4.72 -1.09 3.31
C LEU A 30 -6.22 -1.26 3.45
N THR A 31 -6.67 -1.58 4.66
CA THR A 31 -8.09 -1.65 5.02
C THR A 31 -8.51 -0.44 5.83
N PHE A 32 -9.75 0.04 5.66
CA PHE A 32 -10.36 1.05 6.52
C PHE A 32 -11.71 0.56 7.03
N ASP A 33 -12.06 0.92 8.26
CA ASP A 33 -13.39 0.67 8.85
C ASP A 33 -14.50 1.38 8.05
N ARG A 34 -14.17 2.49 7.38
CA ARG A 34 -15.07 3.22 6.49
C ARG A 34 -14.36 3.70 5.23
N TYR A 35 -14.90 3.31 4.09
CA TYR A 35 -14.55 3.84 2.78
C TYR A 35 -15.52 4.97 2.43
N GLY A 36 -15.08 6.23 2.55
CA GLY A 36 -15.95 7.36 2.23
C GLY A 36 -15.30 8.73 2.51
N THR A 37 -15.49 9.63 1.55
CA THR A 37 -14.98 11.03 1.44
C THR A 37 -13.48 11.19 1.21
N LEU A 38 -13.13 11.76 0.05
CA LEU A 38 -11.84 12.37 -0.26
C LEU A 38 -11.60 13.51 0.76
N GLY A 39 -10.65 13.35 1.67
CA GLY A 39 -10.45 14.31 2.75
C GLY A 39 -9.32 13.95 3.70
N ASP A 40 -9.11 12.65 3.97
CA ASP A 40 -7.99 12.16 4.77
C ASP A 40 -6.84 11.62 3.92
N GLU A 41 -6.84 11.78 2.60
CA GLU A 41 -5.78 11.23 1.71
C GLU A 41 -4.39 11.74 2.09
N ALA A 42 -4.27 13.04 2.39
CA ALA A 42 -3.02 13.62 2.85
C ALA A 42 -2.58 13.07 4.21
N GLU A 43 -3.52 12.79 5.11
CA GLU A 43 -3.23 12.25 6.44
C GLU A 43 -2.82 10.77 6.36
N ILE A 44 -3.51 9.99 5.51
CA ILE A 44 -3.12 8.62 5.17
C ILE A 44 -1.73 8.62 4.55
N ALA A 45 -1.47 9.46 3.56
CA ALA A 45 -0.16 9.55 2.91
C ALA A 45 0.94 9.88 3.93
N ARG A 46 0.69 10.77 4.91
CA ARG A 46 1.64 11.07 5.99
C ARG A 46 1.87 9.92 6.95
N GLN A 47 0.84 9.12 7.23
CA GLN A 47 0.97 7.91 8.07
C GLN A 47 1.72 6.79 7.31
N LEU A 48 1.49 6.66 6.00
CA LEU A 48 2.13 5.66 5.16
C LEU A 48 3.60 6.01 4.85
N ALA A 49 3.92 7.28 4.64
CA ALA A 49 5.27 7.73 4.26
C ALA A 49 6.41 7.14 5.12
N PRO A 50 6.40 7.21 6.46
CA PRO A 50 7.46 6.62 7.28
C PRO A 50 7.46 5.08 7.26
N LEU A 51 6.30 4.45 7.03
CA LEU A 51 6.19 2.99 6.91
C LEU A 51 6.73 2.50 5.57
N LEU A 52 6.60 3.31 4.51
CA LEU A 52 7.08 3.03 3.16
C LEU A 52 8.52 3.47 2.92
N ALA A 53 9.04 4.43 3.71
CA ALA A 53 10.43 4.88 3.64
C ALA A 53 11.51 3.77 3.65
N PRO A 54 11.42 2.70 4.45
CA PRO A 54 12.38 1.59 4.35
C PRO A 54 12.23 0.79 3.05
N PHE A 55 11.04 0.74 2.47
CA PHE A 55 10.76 0.02 1.22
C PHE A 55 11.07 0.84 -0.04
N ASP A 56 11.14 2.17 0.08
CA ASP A 56 11.56 3.07 -1.00
C ASP A 56 13.01 2.82 -1.46
N ARG A 57 13.86 2.33 -0.54
CA ARG A 57 15.24 1.91 -0.85
C ARG A 57 15.37 0.43 -1.20
N ASP A 58 14.26 -0.30 -1.17
CA ASP A 58 14.24 -1.72 -1.46
C ASP A 58 14.02 -1.91 -2.98
N PRO A 59 14.84 -2.73 -3.66
CA PRO A 59 14.67 -2.96 -5.10
C PRO A 59 13.46 -3.84 -5.43
N ARG A 60 12.77 -4.41 -4.43
CA ARG A 60 11.60 -5.26 -4.65
C ARG A 60 10.38 -4.43 -5.09
N PRO A 61 9.57 -4.92 -6.02
CA PRO A 61 8.33 -4.26 -6.41
C PRO A 61 7.35 -4.19 -5.23
N LEU A 62 6.66 -3.05 -5.12
CA LEU A 62 5.63 -2.79 -4.12
C LEU A 62 4.25 -3.02 -4.73
N ASP A 63 3.54 -4.07 -4.32
CA ASP A 63 2.19 -4.37 -4.77
C ASP A 63 1.16 -3.84 -3.76
N PHE A 64 0.27 -2.95 -4.18
CA PHE A 64 -0.90 -2.58 -3.39
C PHE A 64 -2.06 -3.54 -3.66
N GLU A 65 -2.45 -4.32 -2.67
CA GLU A 65 -3.63 -5.20 -2.76
C GLU A 65 -4.85 -4.52 -2.17
N SER A 66 -5.91 -4.41 -2.98
CA SER A 66 -7.23 -3.96 -2.57
C SER A 66 -7.90 -5.07 -1.76
N PRO A 67 -8.23 -4.84 -0.47
CA PRO A 67 -8.83 -5.88 0.37
C PRO A 67 -10.25 -6.28 -0.06
N ASP A 68 -10.97 -5.37 -0.73
CA ASP A 68 -12.37 -5.56 -1.12
C ASP A 68 -12.54 -6.36 -2.42
N THR A 69 -11.63 -6.15 -3.36
CA THR A 69 -11.69 -6.74 -4.72
C THR A 69 -10.56 -7.71 -5.03
N GLY A 70 -9.56 -7.82 -4.16
CA GLY A 70 -8.32 -8.58 -4.42
C GLY A 70 -7.45 -7.99 -5.53
N GLN A 71 -7.84 -6.86 -6.12
CA GLN A 71 -7.10 -6.21 -7.20
C GLN A 71 -5.75 -5.73 -6.69
N ARG A 72 -4.69 -6.00 -7.46
CA ARG A 72 -3.34 -5.54 -7.16
C ARG A 72 -2.98 -4.35 -8.05
N ALA A 73 -2.27 -3.40 -7.50
CA ALA A 73 -1.65 -2.31 -8.22
C ALA A 73 -0.17 -2.32 -7.88
N ALA A 74 0.67 -2.74 -8.82
CA ALA A 74 2.10 -2.62 -8.68
C ALA A 74 2.48 -1.13 -8.71
N ILE A 75 3.23 -0.65 -7.74
CA ILE A 75 3.94 0.62 -7.85
C ILE A 75 5.27 0.31 -8.49
N ASP A 76 5.40 0.72 -9.75
CA ASP A 76 6.68 0.75 -10.46
C ASP A 76 7.34 2.11 -10.20
N PHE A 77 8.63 2.23 -10.45
CA PHE A 77 9.34 3.51 -10.33
C PHE A 77 9.86 3.91 -11.70
N ASP A 78 9.50 5.11 -12.17
CA ASP A 78 10.01 5.60 -13.46
C ASP A 78 11.54 5.80 -13.42
N GLU A 79 12.18 6.02 -14.58
CA GLU A 79 13.64 6.22 -14.68
C GLU A 79 14.20 7.33 -13.75
N ALA A 80 13.37 8.26 -13.30
CA ALA A 80 13.69 9.30 -12.32
C ALA A 80 13.47 8.89 -10.84
N GLY A 81 13.11 7.63 -10.58
CA GLY A 81 12.85 7.09 -9.23
C GLY A 81 11.55 7.58 -8.61
N ARG A 82 10.57 8.03 -9.41
CA ARG A 82 9.25 8.45 -8.87
C ARG A 82 8.27 7.27 -8.94
N PRO A 83 7.44 7.07 -7.91
CA PRO A 83 6.46 6.01 -7.91
C PRO A 83 5.39 6.27 -8.98
N VAL A 84 5.28 5.37 -9.94
CA VAL A 84 4.21 5.29 -10.94
C VAL A 84 3.34 4.09 -10.59
N ALA A 85 2.10 4.35 -10.19
CA ALA A 85 1.14 3.26 -9.97
C ALA A 85 0.81 2.60 -11.32
N VAL A 86 1.30 1.39 -11.53
CA VAL A 86 0.92 0.50 -12.62
C VAL A 86 -0.17 -0.41 -12.09
N VAL A 87 -1.42 -0.08 -12.41
CA VAL A 87 -2.56 -0.94 -12.07
C VAL A 87 -2.47 -2.20 -12.94
N THR A 88 -1.89 -3.27 -12.39
CA THR A 88 -1.97 -4.61 -12.96
C THR A 88 -3.33 -5.18 -12.61
N SER A 89 -4.34 -4.86 -13.43
CA SER A 89 -5.67 -5.48 -13.36
C SER A 89 -5.62 -6.96 -13.73
N GLU A 90 -4.86 -7.77 -13.00
CA GLU A 90 -4.89 -9.22 -13.10
C GLU A 90 -5.86 -9.75 -12.04
N PRO A 91 -7.07 -10.20 -12.41
CA PRO A 91 -7.93 -10.90 -11.48
C PRO A 91 -7.26 -12.22 -11.07
N LEU A 92 -7.35 -12.56 -9.77
CA LEU A 92 -6.99 -13.88 -9.27
C LEU A 92 -7.83 -14.93 -10.03
N GLN A 93 -7.19 -15.75 -10.87
CA GLN A 93 -7.79 -16.98 -11.41
C GLN A 93 -7.72 -18.11 -10.39
#